data_AF-A0A8C8W785-F1
#
_entry.id   AF-A0A8C8W785-F1
#
_cell.length_a   1.000
_cell.length_b   1.000
_cell.length_c   1.000
_cell.angle_alpha   90.00
_cell.angle_beta   90.00
_cell.angle_gamma   90.00
#
_symmetry.space_group_name_H-M   'P 1'
#
loop_
_entity.id
_entity.type
_entity.pdbx_description
1 polymer ?
#
loop_
_entity_poly.entity_id
_entity_poly.type
_entity_poly.pdbx_seq_one_letter_code
_entity_poly.pdbx_strand_id
1 'polypeptide(L)'
;MLLAQINGDPQGMTEFPGGGMEAQHVTLCLTEAVTVADGVLETAQESLRVLNIERNGNIIYTYKDNKGNAVFGLYDCQTRQNEHLYTFEKDMQAVSCSVNSERTLLAASFIQYTKEGVRNELQPGSKCLTLLVEIHPVNNVKVLKAVESCIWVQFLYPHVESHLLQNHLLLISEEKCKCIFR
;
A
#
# COMPACT_ATOMS: atom_id res chain seq x y z
N MET A 1 2.20 5.33 -15.12
CA MET A 1 2.32 5.28 -13.65
C MET A 1 1.00 5.79 -13.13
N LEU A 2 0.07 4.89 -12.84
CA LEU A 2 -1.28 5.28 -12.42
C LEU A 2 -1.22 5.50 -10.90
N LEU A 3 -1.07 6.75 -10.48
CA LEU A 3 -1.23 7.13 -9.08
C LEU A 3 -2.72 6.99 -8.73
N ALA A 4 -3.11 5.83 -8.22
CA ALA A 4 -4.46 5.65 -7.70
C ALA A 4 -4.59 6.38 -6.35
N GLN A 5 -4.67 7.71 -6.38
CA GLN A 5 -5.23 8.50 -5.29
C GLN A 5 -6.75 8.27 -5.26
N ILE A 6 -7.18 7.10 -4.80
CA ILE A 6 -8.58 6.84 -4.49
C ILE A 6 -8.74 7.08 -2.99
N ASN A 7 -8.68 8.34 -2.54
CA ASN A 7 -9.17 8.76 -1.22
C ASN A 7 -9.24 10.30 -1.14
N GLY A 8 -10.28 10.87 -1.74
CA GLY A 8 -10.61 12.29 -1.63
C GLY A 8 -11.90 12.60 -2.36
N ASP A 9 -13.02 12.52 -1.63
CA ASP A 9 -14.35 13.09 -1.95
C ASP A 9 -15.05 12.63 -3.26
N PRO A 10 -16.19 11.91 -3.21
CA PRO A 10 -16.87 11.39 -4.40
C PRO A 10 -17.56 12.45 -5.29
N GLN A 11 -17.44 13.75 -5.01
CA GLN A 11 -18.17 14.80 -5.74
C GLN A 11 -17.35 15.65 -6.71
N GLY A 12 -16.07 15.33 -6.94
CA GLY A 12 -15.15 16.28 -7.59
C GLY A 12 -14.44 15.84 -8.87
N MET A 13 -14.93 14.89 -9.69
CA MET A 13 -14.25 14.57 -10.97
C MET A 13 -15.23 14.09 -12.05
N THR A 14 -16.00 15.01 -12.62
CA THR A 14 -16.48 14.85 -13.99
C THR A 14 -15.32 15.09 -14.96
N GLU A 15 -15.08 14.09 -15.81
CA GLU A 15 -14.45 14.19 -17.14
C GLU A 15 -12.92 14.26 -17.24
N PHE A 16 -12.30 13.08 -17.35
CA PHE A 16 -11.16 12.88 -18.25
C PHE A 16 -11.59 11.97 -19.42
N PRO A 17 -11.61 12.44 -20.67
CA PRO A 17 -11.98 11.61 -21.81
C PRO A 17 -10.78 10.74 -22.19
N GLY A 18 -10.81 9.47 -21.79
CA GLY A 18 -9.82 8.47 -22.22
C GLY A 18 -9.69 7.19 -21.37
N GLY A 19 -10.24 7.13 -20.15
CA GLY A 19 -9.92 6.08 -19.17
C GLY A 19 -10.94 4.94 -18.98
N GLY A 20 -11.92 4.78 -19.87
CA GLY A 20 -13.09 3.91 -19.62
C GLY A 20 -12.80 2.40 -19.48
N MET A 21 -11.73 1.91 -20.09
CA MET A 21 -11.41 0.46 -20.10
C MET A 21 -10.40 0.05 -19.00
N GLU A 22 -9.51 0.96 -18.56
CA GLU A 22 -8.54 0.69 -17.48
C GLU A 22 -9.20 0.74 -16.09
N ALA A 23 -10.05 1.73 -15.84
CA ALA A 23 -10.69 1.89 -14.53
C ALA A 23 -11.64 0.72 -14.19
N GLN A 24 -12.38 0.21 -15.18
CA GLN A 24 -13.27 -0.95 -15.00
C GLN A 24 -12.48 -2.24 -14.71
N HIS A 25 -11.30 -2.42 -15.31
CA HIS A 25 -10.46 -3.58 -15.06
C HIS A 25 -9.90 -3.59 -13.64
N VAL A 26 -9.49 -2.43 -13.11
CA VAL A 26 -9.02 -2.29 -11.72
C VAL A 26 -10.15 -2.57 -10.72
N THR A 27 -11.37 -2.08 -10.99
CA THR A 27 -12.55 -2.37 -10.15
C THR A 27 -12.94 -3.86 -10.16
N LEU A 28 -12.81 -4.54 -11.31
CA LEU A 28 -13.08 -5.98 -11.43
C LEU A 28 -12.03 -6.80 -10.69
N CYS A 29 -10.74 -6.50 -10.86
CA CYS A 29 -9.64 -7.18 -10.14
C CYS A 29 -9.74 -6.98 -8.63
N LEU A 30 -10.19 -5.82 -8.16
CA LEU A 30 -10.45 -5.59 -6.74
C LEU A 30 -11.58 -6.46 -6.21
N THR A 31 -12.65 -6.62 -6.99
CA THR A 31 -13.78 -7.48 -6.64
C THR A 31 -13.34 -8.95 -6.60
N GLU A 32 -12.51 -9.39 -7.57
CA GLU A 32 -11.99 -10.76 -7.62
C GLU A 32 -10.98 -11.04 -6.49
N ALA A 33 -10.05 -10.13 -6.20
CA ALA A 33 -9.13 -10.23 -5.06
C ALA A 33 -9.88 -10.40 -3.73
N VAL A 34 -11.03 -9.74 -3.58
CA VAL A 34 -11.93 -9.82 -2.42
C VAL A 34 -12.67 -11.15 -2.35
N THR A 35 -13.11 -11.72 -3.49
CA THR A 35 -13.86 -12.98 -3.51
C THR A 35 -13.02 -14.23 -3.21
N VAL A 36 -11.69 -14.16 -3.36
CA VAL A 36 -10.79 -15.32 -3.15
C VAL A 36 -10.20 -15.35 -1.73
N ALA A 37 -10.43 -14.30 -0.91
CA ALA A 37 -10.20 -14.34 0.53
C ALA A 37 -11.36 -15.06 1.23
N ASP A 38 -11.54 -16.34 0.91
CA ASP A 38 -12.63 -17.21 1.39
C ASP A 38 -12.57 -17.34 2.92
N GLY A 39 -13.50 -16.66 3.63
CA GLY A 39 -13.79 -16.90 5.05
C GLY A 39 -13.91 -15.70 5.99
N VAL A 40 -13.62 -14.44 5.58
CA VAL A 40 -13.69 -13.26 6.47
C VAL A 40 -14.46 -12.12 5.81
N LEU A 41 -15.73 -12.35 5.47
CA LEU A 41 -16.38 -11.61 4.37
C LEU A 41 -17.14 -10.32 4.74
N GLU A 42 -17.39 -9.96 6.00
CA GLU A 42 -18.16 -8.71 6.25
C GLU A 42 -17.30 -7.50 6.65
N THR A 43 -16.31 -7.66 7.54
CA THR A 43 -15.51 -6.52 8.05
C THR A 43 -14.33 -6.14 7.16
N ALA A 44 -13.86 -7.06 6.32
CA ALA A 44 -12.73 -6.82 5.42
C ALA A 44 -13.12 -5.93 4.23
N GLN A 45 -14.39 -5.99 3.79
CA GLN A 45 -14.85 -5.30 2.58
C GLN A 45 -14.90 -3.78 2.75
N GLU A 46 -15.32 -3.29 3.93
CA GLU A 46 -15.39 -1.84 4.21
C GLU A 46 -14.00 -1.20 4.39
N SER A 47 -13.03 -1.98 4.86
CA SER A 47 -11.68 -1.51 5.17
C SER A 47 -10.66 -1.74 4.05
N LEU A 48 -11.04 -2.45 2.99
CA LEU A 48 -10.17 -2.70 1.86
C LEU A 48 -9.75 -1.39 1.18
N ARG A 49 -8.45 -1.29 0.87
CA ARG A 49 -7.83 -0.18 0.17
C ARG A 49 -6.76 -0.69 -0.78
N VAL A 50 -6.70 -0.13 -1.99
CA VAL A 50 -5.50 -0.25 -2.84
C VAL A 50 -4.47 0.73 -2.34
N LEU A 51 -3.25 0.25 -2.13
CA LEU A 51 -2.11 1.06 -1.75
C LEU A 51 -1.18 1.35 -2.92
N ASN A 52 -1.07 0.42 -3.87
CA ASN A 52 -0.22 0.58 -5.04
C ASN A 52 -0.63 -0.35 -6.19
N ILE A 53 -0.29 0.05 -7.42
CA ILE A 53 -0.38 -0.77 -8.62
C ILE A 53 1.02 -0.84 -9.25
N GLU A 54 1.62 -2.02 -9.25
CA GLU A 54 2.94 -2.25 -9.80
C GLU A 54 2.94 -2.22 -11.34
N ARG A 55 4.12 -2.04 -11.94
CA ARG A 55 4.29 -1.97 -13.40
C ARG A 55 3.86 -3.25 -14.13
N ASN A 56 3.99 -4.40 -13.47
CA ASN A 56 3.54 -5.70 -13.97
C ASN A 56 2.02 -5.89 -13.88
N GLY A 57 1.30 -4.92 -13.29
CA GLY A 57 -0.15 -4.97 -13.07
C GLY A 57 -0.56 -5.55 -11.73
N ASN A 58 0.38 -5.99 -10.87
CA ASN A 58 0.04 -6.49 -9.55
C ASN A 58 -0.50 -5.38 -8.65
N ILE A 59 -1.41 -5.74 -7.76
CA ILE A 59 -2.08 -4.79 -6.86
C ILE A 59 -1.62 -5.06 -5.44
N ILE A 60 -1.04 -4.04 -4.78
CA ILE A 60 -0.79 -4.08 -3.34
C ILE A 60 -2.02 -3.49 -2.66
N TYR A 61 -2.62 -4.28 -1.78
CA TYR A 61 -3.82 -3.88 -1.05
C TYR A 61 -3.63 -4.04 0.45
N THR A 62 -4.52 -3.40 1.21
CA THR A 62 -4.63 -3.58 2.65
C THR A 62 -6.08 -3.67 3.08
N TYR A 63 -6.34 -4.34 4.20
CA TYR A 63 -7.60 -4.30 4.91
C TYR A 63 -7.35 -4.42 6.43
N LYS A 64 -8.38 -4.18 7.23
CA LYS A 64 -8.35 -4.36 8.68
C LYS A 64 -8.88 -5.75 9.05
N ASP A 65 -8.11 -6.50 9.82
CA ASP A 65 -8.62 -7.74 10.42
C ASP A 65 -9.59 -7.44 11.59
N ASN A 66 -10.16 -8.49 12.18
CA ASN A 66 -11.08 -8.37 13.33
C ASN A 66 -10.43 -7.81 14.61
N LYS A 67 -9.10 -7.70 14.65
CA LYS A 67 -8.33 -7.09 15.75
C LYS A 67 -7.95 -5.64 15.44
N GLY A 68 -8.28 -5.13 14.25
CA GLY A 68 -7.89 -3.80 13.80
C GLY A 68 -6.45 -3.72 13.27
N ASN A 69 -5.77 -4.85 13.05
CA ASN A 69 -4.45 -4.87 12.45
C ASN A 69 -4.54 -4.57 10.96
N ALA A 70 -3.55 -3.88 10.41
CA ALA A 70 -3.46 -3.66 8.97
C ALA A 70 -2.80 -4.88 8.31
N VAL A 71 -3.58 -5.62 7.53
CA VAL A 71 -3.11 -6.76 6.73
C VAL A 71 -2.73 -6.26 5.35
N PHE A 72 -1.57 -6.67 4.85
CA PHE A 72 -1.06 -6.33 3.52
C PHE A 72 -1.05 -7.57 2.64
N GLY A 73 -1.58 -7.44 1.43
CA GLY A 73 -1.56 -8.49 0.42
C GLY A 73 -1.10 -7.99 -0.93
N LEU A 74 -0.65 -8.93 -1.74
CA LEU A 74 -0.35 -8.75 -3.16
C LEU A 74 -1.35 -9.60 -3.95
N TYR A 75 -2.05 -8.97 -4.87
CA TYR A 75 -2.88 -9.66 -5.84
C TYR A 75 -2.17 -9.69 -7.19
N ASP A 76 -1.90 -10.89 -7.70
CA ASP A 76 -1.38 -11.11 -9.04
C ASP A 76 -2.54 -11.18 -10.03
N CYS A 77 -2.66 -10.15 -10.87
CA CYS A 77 -3.74 -10.05 -11.85
C CYS A 77 -3.65 -11.10 -12.97
N GLN A 78 -2.46 -11.66 -13.24
CA GLN A 78 -2.28 -12.67 -14.28
C GLN A 78 -2.72 -14.04 -13.79
N THR A 79 -2.28 -14.42 -12.58
CA THR A 79 -2.59 -15.74 -12.00
C THR A 79 -3.86 -15.74 -11.16
N ARG A 80 -4.43 -14.56 -10.87
CA ARG A 80 -5.60 -14.34 -10.00
C ARG A 80 -5.40 -14.93 -8.60
N GLN A 81 -4.18 -14.85 -8.07
CA GLN A 81 -3.82 -15.34 -6.75
C GLN A 81 -3.57 -14.21 -5.77
N ASN A 82 -3.96 -14.44 -4.51
CA ASN A 82 -3.64 -13.56 -3.39
C ASN A 82 -2.45 -14.12 -2.62
N GLU A 83 -1.50 -13.26 -2.28
CA GLU A 83 -0.39 -13.56 -1.39
C GLU A 83 -0.43 -12.64 -0.17
N HIS A 84 -0.33 -13.21 1.02
CA HIS A 84 -0.15 -12.45 2.24
C HIS A 84 1.31 -11.97 2.36
N LEU A 85 1.52 -10.66 2.50
CA LEU A 85 2.86 -10.08 2.62
C LEU A 85 3.24 -9.84 4.08
N TYR A 86 2.38 -9.15 4.83
CA TYR A 86 2.70 -8.66 6.17
C TYR A 86 1.44 -8.30 6.96
N THR A 87 1.49 -8.44 8.28
CA THR A 87 0.47 -7.92 9.20
C THR A 87 1.12 -6.93 10.16
N PHE A 88 0.60 -5.70 10.18
CA PHE A 88 1.02 -4.68 11.13
C PHE A 88 0.06 -4.63 12.32
N GLU A 89 0.55 -5.09 13.47
CA GLU A 89 -0.23 -5.26 14.70
C GLU A 89 -0.45 -3.96 15.50
N LYS A 90 -0.88 -2.90 14.81
CA LYS A 90 -1.34 -1.66 15.44
C LYS A 90 -2.53 -1.11 14.68
N ASP A 91 -3.41 -0.46 15.43
CA ASP A 91 -4.56 0.21 14.86
C ASP A 91 -4.17 1.54 14.19
N MET A 92 -3.54 1.44 13.03
CA MET A 92 -3.23 2.56 12.13
C MET A 92 -3.71 2.23 10.71
N GLN A 93 -4.06 3.23 9.91
CA GLN A 93 -4.41 3.03 8.50
C GLN A 93 -3.16 3.20 7.64
N ALA A 94 -2.89 2.23 6.77
CA ALA A 94 -1.85 2.36 5.77
C ALA A 94 -2.32 3.29 4.63
N VAL A 95 -1.43 4.19 4.20
CA VAL A 95 -1.71 5.19 3.15
C VAL A 95 -0.79 5.05 1.94
N SER A 96 0.35 4.39 2.10
CA SER A 96 1.27 4.07 1.01
C SER A 96 1.99 2.78 1.35
N CYS A 97 2.24 1.92 0.35
CA CYS A 97 3.01 0.71 0.51
C CYS A 97 3.70 0.32 -0.81
N SER A 98 4.87 -0.28 -0.69
CA SER A 98 5.58 -0.89 -1.80
C SER A 98 6.40 -2.08 -1.31
N VAL A 99 6.57 -3.08 -2.16
CA VAL A 99 7.42 -4.25 -1.92
C VAL A 99 8.55 -4.30 -2.97
N ASN A 100 9.71 -4.86 -2.64
CA ASN A 100 10.76 -5.11 -3.62
C ASN A 100 10.46 -6.35 -4.51
N SER A 101 11.25 -6.55 -5.55
CA SER A 101 11.08 -7.64 -6.52
C SER A 101 11.14 -9.02 -5.88
N GLU A 102 12.02 -9.19 -4.90
CA GLU A 102 12.21 -10.48 -4.22
C GLU A 102 11.17 -10.72 -3.13
N ARG A 103 10.26 -9.77 -2.85
CA ARG A 103 9.25 -9.84 -1.78
C ARG A 103 9.85 -10.07 -0.39
N THR A 104 11.04 -9.51 -0.17
CA THR A 104 11.78 -9.60 1.09
C THR A 104 11.72 -8.33 1.92
N LEU A 105 11.47 -7.17 1.30
CA LEU A 105 11.40 -5.86 1.91
C LEU A 105 10.06 -5.19 1.60
N LEU A 106 9.40 -4.67 2.62
CA LEU A 106 8.18 -3.90 2.53
C LEU A 106 8.38 -2.52 3.16
N ALA A 107 8.05 -1.48 2.41
CA ALA A 107 7.98 -0.12 2.91
C ALA A 107 6.52 0.28 3.02
N ALA A 108 6.09 0.80 4.16
CA ALA A 108 4.72 1.25 4.34
C ALA A 108 4.65 2.50 5.22
N SER A 109 3.77 3.42 4.86
CA SER A 109 3.45 4.61 5.64
C SER A 109 2.04 4.50 6.19
N PHE A 110 1.89 4.90 7.45
CA PHE A 110 0.70 4.76 8.25
C PHE A 110 0.31 6.09 8.88
N ILE A 111 -0.99 6.28 9.07
CA ILE A 111 -1.56 7.37 9.85
C ILE A 111 -2.47 6.82 10.94
N GLN A 112 -2.35 7.40 12.13
CA GLN A 112 -3.29 7.14 13.22
C GLN A 112 -4.49 8.10 13.08
N TYR A 113 -5.69 7.55 12.86
CA TYR A 113 -6.93 8.31 13.00
C TYR A 113 -7.34 8.31 14.48
N THR A 114 -7.69 9.47 15.01
CA THR A 114 -8.43 9.52 16.29
C THR A 114 -9.85 9.01 16.03
N LYS A 115 -10.46 8.37 17.05
CA LYS A 115 -11.76 7.69 16.95
C LYS A 115 -12.95 8.59 16.57
N GLU A 116 -12.73 9.89 16.37
CA GLU A 116 -13.76 10.88 16.04
C GLU A 116 -13.93 11.11 14.53
N GLY A 117 -13.20 10.40 13.66
CA GLY A 117 -13.48 10.39 12.21
C GLY A 117 -13.24 11.71 11.47
N VAL A 118 -12.91 12.79 12.18
CA VAL A 118 -12.52 14.06 11.60
C VAL A 118 -11.03 13.95 11.25
N ARG A 119 -10.70 14.11 9.95
CA ARG A 119 -9.37 14.63 9.59
C ARG A 119 -9.27 15.98 10.26
N ASN A 120 -8.74 16.01 11.48
CA ASN A 120 -8.41 17.26 12.10
C ASN A 120 -7.19 17.81 11.36
N GLU A 121 -7.44 18.46 10.22
CA GLU A 121 -6.47 19.24 9.44
C GLU A 121 -5.83 20.37 10.28
N LEU A 122 -6.25 20.49 11.56
CA LEU A 122 -5.85 21.51 12.52
C LEU A 122 -5.28 20.95 13.84
N GLN A 123 -5.08 19.63 14.00
CA GLN A 123 -4.45 19.09 15.21
C GLN A 123 -2.97 18.75 14.94
N PRO A 124 -2.00 19.43 15.59
CA PRO A 124 -0.56 19.15 15.51
C PRO A 124 -0.10 17.78 16.07
N GLY A 125 -0.97 16.75 16.04
CA GLY A 125 -0.79 15.50 16.80
C GLY A 125 -1.13 14.20 16.07
N SER A 126 -1.49 14.22 14.77
CA SER A 126 -1.68 12.99 14.00
C SER A 126 -0.34 12.27 13.81
N LYS A 127 -0.19 11.13 14.49
CA LYS A 127 1.05 10.34 14.43
C LYS A 127 1.14 9.63 13.08
N CYS A 128 2.03 10.13 12.21
CA CYS A 128 2.50 9.42 11.03
C CYS A 128 3.61 8.46 11.42
N LEU A 129 3.64 7.29 10.80
CA LEU A 129 4.74 6.34 10.94
C LEU A 129 5.05 5.74 9.57
N THR A 130 6.28 5.89 9.09
CA THR A 130 6.77 5.14 7.93
C THR A 130 7.79 4.11 8.38
N LEU A 131 7.62 2.87 7.90
CA LEU A 131 8.47 1.73 8.22
C LEU A 131 9.11 1.18 6.94
N LEU A 132 10.35 0.72 7.07
CA LEU A 132 10.97 -0.25 6.16
C LEU A 132 11.20 -1.53 6.94
N VAL A 133 10.65 -2.63 6.45
CA VAL A 133 10.57 -3.91 7.15
C VAL A 133 11.10 -5.03 6.25
N GLU A 134 11.97 -5.89 6.80
CA GLU A 134 12.32 -7.20 6.25
C GLU A 134 11.19 -8.17 6.60
N ILE A 135 10.46 -8.66 5.60
CA ILE A 135 9.27 -9.51 5.76
C ILE A 135 9.52 -10.98 5.39
N HIS A 136 10.70 -11.28 4.85
CA HIS A 136 11.11 -12.65 4.52
C HIS A 136 12.43 -13.01 5.25
N PRO A 137 12.53 -14.21 5.85
CA PRO A 137 11.48 -15.22 5.96
C PRO A 137 10.34 -14.78 6.90
N VAL A 138 9.12 -15.27 6.65
CA VAL A 138 7.87 -14.84 7.31
C VAL A 138 7.91 -14.93 8.84
N ASN A 139 8.72 -15.85 9.38
CA ASN A 139 8.88 -16.06 10.82
C ASN A 139 9.92 -15.13 11.49
N ASN A 140 10.60 -14.28 10.72
CA ASN A 140 11.70 -13.44 11.21
C ASN A 140 11.60 -12.01 10.66
N VAL A 141 10.45 -11.40 10.90
CA VAL A 141 10.20 -10.02 10.49
C VAL A 141 11.08 -9.05 11.29
N LYS A 142 11.77 -8.12 10.61
CA LYS A 142 12.60 -7.10 11.25
C LYS A 142 12.29 -5.71 10.73
N VAL A 143 12.09 -4.76 11.64
CA VAL A 143 12.01 -3.34 11.27
C VAL A 143 13.43 -2.82 11.06
N LEU A 144 13.76 -2.48 9.80
CA LEU A 144 15.08 -1.96 9.42
C LEU A 144 15.16 -0.45 9.66
N LYS A 145 14.05 0.27 9.45
CA LYS A 145 13.95 1.71 9.71
C LYS A 145 12.53 2.11 10.06
N ALA A 146 12.41 3.09 10.95
CA ALA A 146 11.16 3.73 11.32
C ALA A 146 11.37 5.25 11.38
N VAL A 147 10.42 6.01 10.84
CA VAL A 147 10.42 7.48 10.90
C VAL A 147 9.01 8.00 11.19
N GLU A 148 8.91 9.03 12.02
CA GLU A 148 7.64 9.66 12.39
C GLU A 148 7.25 10.72 11.34
N SER A 149 7.03 10.29 10.10
CA SER A 149 6.64 11.15 8.99
C SER A 149 5.81 10.38 7.99
N CYS A 150 4.87 11.07 7.34
CA CYS A 150 4.08 10.51 6.26
C CYS A 150 4.89 10.60 4.96
N ILE A 151 5.26 9.44 4.41
CA ILE A 151 6.13 9.34 3.24
C ILE A 151 5.47 8.41 2.23
N TRP A 152 5.35 8.86 0.99
CA TRP A 152 5.02 8.01 -0.13
C TRP A 152 6.24 7.19 -0.53
N VAL A 153 6.05 5.88 -0.65
CA VAL A 153 7.13 4.92 -0.85
C VAL A 153 6.91 4.14 -2.14
N GLN A 154 7.97 3.97 -2.93
CA GLN A 154 7.95 3.16 -4.16
C GLN A 154 9.30 2.49 -4.39
N PHE A 155 9.34 1.16 -4.35
CA PHE A 155 10.50 0.41 -4.84
C PHE A 155 10.61 0.59 -6.36
N LEU A 156 11.83 0.84 -6.81
CA LEU A 156 12.17 1.00 -8.22
C LEU A 156 12.79 -0.29 -8.73
N TYR A 157 12.20 -0.82 -9.80
CA TYR A 157 12.74 -2.00 -10.48
C TYR A 157 13.68 -1.53 -11.59
N PRO A 158 14.91 -2.07 -11.68
CA PRO A 158 15.82 -1.73 -12.75
C PRO A 158 15.21 -2.13 -14.10
N HIS A 159 15.36 -1.27 -15.10
CA HIS A 159 14.78 -1.49 -16.43
C HIS A 159 15.53 -2.57 -17.23
N VAL A 160 16.78 -2.85 -16.85
CA VAL A 160 17.66 -3.85 -17.44
C VAL A 160 18.17 -4.71 -16.29
N GLU A 161 18.32 -6.02 -16.51
CA GLU A 161 19.01 -6.94 -15.60
C GLU A 161 20.47 -6.50 -15.40
N SER A 162 20.67 -5.44 -14.63
CA SER A 162 21.99 -5.04 -14.20
C SER A 162 22.41 -6.02 -13.13
N HIS A 163 23.63 -6.54 -13.21
CA HIS A 163 24.22 -7.48 -12.24
C HIS A 163 24.28 -6.94 -10.79
N LEU A 164 23.83 -5.71 -10.55
CA LEU A 164 23.69 -5.09 -9.25
C LEU A 164 22.24 -5.25 -8.78
N LEU A 165 22.01 -6.26 -7.94
CA LEU A 165 20.75 -6.50 -7.20
C LEU A 165 20.56 -5.45 -6.09
N GLN A 166 20.60 -4.16 -6.45
CA GLN A 166 20.38 -3.08 -5.49
C GLN A 166 18.92 -2.69 -5.48
N ASN A 167 18.31 -2.80 -4.29
CA ASN A 167 16.98 -2.29 -4.04
C ASN A 167 17.02 -0.78 -3.92
N HIS A 168 16.33 -0.09 -4.83
CA HIS A 168 16.18 1.36 -4.77
C HIS A 168 14.77 1.70 -4.32
N LEU A 169 14.65 2.55 -3.30
CA LEU A 169 13.37 2.99 -2.76
C LEU A 169 13.25 4.51 -2.88
N LEU A 170 12.27 4.95 -3.66
CA LEU A 170 11.86 6.34 -3.81
C LEU A 170 11.01 6.75 -2.60
N LEU A 171 11.35 7.89 -2.00
CA LEU A 171 10.63 8.48 -0.87
C LEU A 171 10.19 9.91 -1.24
N ILE A 172 8.90 10.19 -1.09
CA ILE A 172 8.33 11.52 -1.30
C ILE A 172 7.59 11.92 -0.01
N SER A 173 8.07 12.95 0.68
CA SER A 173 7.31 13.59 1.76
C SER A 173 6.72 14.91 1.27
N GLU A 174 5.66 15.39 1.92
CA GLU A 174 5.03 16.69 1.60
C GLU A 174 6.02 17.85 1.62
N GLU A 175 7.09 17.74 2.43
CA GLU A 175 8.08 18.81 2.58
C GLU A 175 9.29 18.66 1.64
N LYS A 176 9.68 17.43 1.24
CA LYS A 176 10.88 17.14 0.41
C LYS A 176 10.79 15.79 -0.33
N CYS A 177 11.12 15.77 -1.63
CA CYS A 177 11.42 14.53 -2.35
C CYS A 177 12.89 14.11 -2.11
N LYS A 178 13.16 12.89 -1.61
CA LYS A 178 14.52 12.35 -1.47
C LYS A 178 14.56 10.86 -1.78
N CYS A 179 15.25 10.45 -2.85
CA CYS A 179 15.59 9.04 -3.08
C CYS A 179 16.76 8.64 -2.16
N ILE A 180 16.54 7.81 -1.14
CA ILE A 180 17.66 7.25 -0.35
C ILE A 180 17.30 5.86 0.16
N PHE A 181 17.78 4.82 -0.53
CA PHE A 181 18.38 3.64 0.10
C PHE A 181 19.49 3.13 -0.84
N ARG A 182 20.70 2.96 -0.30
CA ARG A 182 21.87 2.31 -0.91
C ARG A 182 22.24 1.14 -0.02
#